data_AF-A0A2N5ZFY1-F1
#
_entry.id   AF-A0A2N5ZFY1-F1
#
_cell.length_a   1.000
_cell.length_b   1.000
_cell.length_c   1.000
_cell.angle_alpha   90.00
_cell.angle_beta   90.00
_cell.angle_gamma   90.00
#
_symmetry.space_group_name_H-M   'P 1'
#
loop_
_entity.id
_entity.type
_entity.pdbx_description
1 polymer ?
#
loop_
_entity_poly.entity_id
_entity_poly.type
_entity_poly.pdbx_seq_one_letter_code
_entity_poly.pdbx_strand_id
1 'polypeptide(L)'
;MKRKRPTSFYFKWILKRYREHKAMVLFMLFMTILSTAVSTVHPLLFKYVIDTLMKNLHLFADGKLDMNAIINERNRLLFLIFGLGIITWITNFYPFMRGRMNMNFEMSLRKKYFKIILEKSYRFFLKFRTGDIATRLTEDLKTNPPGISWFLCSGIFRAVNSTCVIIFCLISMFFLNWKLALLSIIPLHLMMLLFFKLESKVEKRFSLRQKAVSETNDFLESVYSGIQIVKSFNAQRFQEDIFAESLEKRKKVEIDVVTIEGMFHIYF
;
A
#
# COMPACT_ATOMS: atom_id res chain seq x y z
N MET A 1 19.53 23.56 -10.46
CA MET A 1 18.21 23.16 -9.91
C MET A 1 17.35 22.53 -11.00
N LYS A 2 17.02 21.23 -10.94
CA LYS A 2 16.07 20.62 -11.88
C LYS A 2 14.67 21.15 -11.58
N ARG A 3 14.06 21.92 -12.50
CA ARG A 3 12.66 22.35 -12.41
C ARG A 3 11.77 21.12 -12.17
N LYS A 4 11.08 21.08 -11.03
CA LYS A 4 10.04 20.07 -10.77
C LYS A 4 9.02 20.17 -11.91
N ARG A 5 8.77 19.04 -12.60
CA ARG A 5 7.75 19.00 -13.66
C ARG A 5 6.37 19.21 -13.03
N PRO A 6 5.43 19.87 -13.73
CA PRO A 6 4.08 20.04 -13.21
C PRO A 6 3.42 18.69 -12.96
N THR A 7 2.59 18.60 -11.92
CA THR A 7 1.87 17.36 -11.53
C THR A 7 1.05 16.78 -12.69
N SER A 8 0.52 17.65 -13.55
CA SER A 8 -0.21 17.27 -14.77
C SER A 8 0.59 16.40 -15.74
N PHE A 9 1.92 16.50 -15.74
CA PHE A 9 2.79 15.66 -16.57
C PHE A 9 2.70 14.19 -16.15
N TYR A 10 2.74 13.91 -14.85
CA TYR A 10 2.69 12.55 -14.32
C TYR A 10 1.34 11.90 -14.57
N PHE A 11 0.24 12.62 -14.36
CA PHE A 11 -1.11 12.13 -14.68
C PHE A 11 -1.26 11.79 -16.17
N LYS A 12 -0.81 12.67 -17.06
CA LYS A 12 -0.83 12.41 -18.51
C LYS A 12 0.00 11.19 -18.88
N TRP A 13 1.13 10.98 -18.23
CA TRP A 13 1.98 9.80 -18.44
C TRP A 13 1.28 8.51 -18.01
N ILE A 14 0.65 8.48 -16.83
CA ILE A 14 -0.13 7.34 -16.33
C ILE A 14 -1.30 7.03 -17.28
N LEU A 15 -2.07 8.05 -17.65
CA LEU A 15 -3.21 7.90 -18.57
C LEU A 15 -2.79 7.36 -19.94
N LYS A 16 -1.66 7.82 -20.48
CA LYS A 16 -1.12 7.27 -21.73
C LYS A 16 -0.82 5.79 -21.60
N ARG A 17 -0.28 5.36 -20.45
CA ARG A 17 0.05 3.96 -20.18
C ARG A 17 -1.19 3.09 -19.98
N TYR A 18 -2.21 3.61 -19.32
CA TYR A 18 -3.50 2.92 -19.17
C TYR A 18 -4.22 2.79 -20.51
N ARG A 19 -4.08 3.77 -21.39
CA ARG A 19 -4.62 3.73 -22.75
C ARG A 19 -4.03 2.61 -23.62
N GLU A 20 -2.82 2.12 -23.32
CA GLU A 20 -2.24 0.96 -23.99
C GLU A 20 -2.89 -0.36 -23.51
N HIS A 21 -3.50 -0.38 -22.32
CA HIS A 21 -4.14 -1.55 -21.71
C HIS A 21 -5.58 -1.28 -21.24
N LYS A 22 -6.38 -0.53 -22.01
CA LYS A 22 -7.71 -0.02 -21.58
C LYS A 22 -8.67 -1.09 -21.09
N ALA A 23 -8.82 -2.18 -21.84
CA ALA A 23 -9.77 -3.24 -21.52
C ALA A 23 -9.45 -3.88 -20.17
N MET A 24 -8.17 -4.13 -19.90
CA MET A 24 -7.70 -4.71 -18.63
C MET A 24 -7.86 -3.73 -17.47
N VAL A 25 -7.55 -2.45 -17.66
CA VAL A 25 -7.71 -1.42 -16.62
C VAL A 25 -9.19 -1.23 -16.26
N LEU A 26 -10.07 -1.18 -17.26
CA LEU A 26 -11.51 -1.08 -17.05
C LEU A 26 -12.06 -2.31 -16.32
N PHE A 27 -11.64 -3.50 -16.76
CA PHE A 27 -12.01 -4.76 -16.09
C PHE A 27 -11.52 -4.79 -14.64
N MET A 28 -10.29 -4.35 -14.35
CA MET A 28 -9.80 -4.26 -12.98
C MET A 28 -10.59 -3.27 -12.15
N LEU A 29 -10.99 -2.13 -12.72
CA LEU A 29 -11.80 -1.14 -12.01
C LEU A 29 -13.16 -1.72 -11.64
N PHE A 30 -13.81 -2.39 -12.60
CA PHE A 30 -15.04 -3.13 -12.35
C PHE A 30 -14.87 -4.19 -11.25
N MET A 31 -13.84 -5.05 -11.35
CA MET A 31 -13.57 -6.08 -10.35
C MET A 31 -13.22 -5.51 -8.98
N THR A 32 -12.58 -4.35 -8.93
CA THR A 32 -12.31 -3.64 -7.67
C THR A 32 -13.62 -3.28 -7.00
N ILE A 33 -14.51 -2.61 -7.73
CA ILE A 33 -15.79 -2.15 -7.22
C ILE A 33 -16.64 -3.35 -6.79
N LEU A 34 -16.71 -4.39 -7.63
CA LEU A 34 -17.45 -5.61 -7.35
C LEU A 34 -16.94 -6.32 -6.09
N SER A 35 -15.62 -6.56 -5.99
CA SER A 35 -15.01 -7.18 -4.82
C SER A 35 -15.21 -6.36 -3.54
N THR A 36 -15.17 -5.03 -3.66
CA THR A 36 -15.40 -4.12 -2.53
C THR A 36 -16.87 -4.13 -2.09
N ALA A 37 -17.80 -4.18 -3.03
CA ALA A 37 -19.23 -4.28 -2.72
C ALA A 37 -19.54 -5.59 -2.00
N VAL A 38 -19.02 -6.71 -2.51
CA VAL A 38 -19.22 -8.04 -1.91
C VAL A 38 -18.64 -8.10 -0.49
N SER A 39 -17.43 -7.59 -0.28
CA SER A 39 -16.83 -7.54 1.07
C SER A 39 -17.65 -6.67 2.03
N THR A 40 -18.21 -5.55 1.56
CA THR A 40 -19.07 -4.66 2.38
C THR A 40 -20.42 -5.28 2.72
N VAL A 41 -20.91 -6.26 1.97
CA VAL A 41 -22.17 -6.97 2.28
C VAL A 41 -22.04 -7.90 3.48
N HIS A 42 -20.83 -8.34 3.86
CA HIS A 42 -20.64 -9.33 4.94
C HIS A 42 -21.24 -8.89 6.29
N PRO A 43 -21.01 -7.67 6.80
CA PRO A 43 -21.64 -7.21 8.05
C PRO A 43 -23.16 -7.10 7.94
N LEU A 44 -23.70 -6.74 6.77
CA LEU A 44 -25.16 -6.66 6.54
C LEU A 44 -25.80 -8.04 6.56
N LEU A 45 -25.16 -9.03 5.95
CA LEU A 45 -25.58 -10.42 6.05
C LEU A 45 -25.55 -10.88 7.51
N PHE A 46 -24.46 -10.60 8.23
CA PHE A 46 -24.32 -10.99 9.62
C PHE A 46 -25.44 -10.40 10.49
N LYS A 47 -25.78 -9.12 10.29
CA LYS A 47 -26.95 -8.48 10.91
C LYS A 47 -28.24 -9.26 10.59
N TYR A 48 -28.49 -9.53 9.31
CA TYR A 48 -29.71 -10.24 8.89
C TYR A 48 -29.83 -11.63 9.51
N VAL A 49 -28.72 -12.38 9.61
CA VAL A 49 -28.68 -13.68 10.30
C VAL A 49 -29.04 -13.52 11.76
N ILE A 50 -28.42 -12.58 12.49
CA ILE A 50 -28.69 -12.34 13.92
C ILE A 50 -30.16 -11.94 14.13
N ASP A 51 -30.68 -10.98 13.37
CA ASP A 51 -32.05 -10.50 13.51
C ASP A 51 -33.06 -11.63 13.28
N THR A 52 -32.81 -12.49 12.29
CA THR A 52 -33.66 -13.65 11.99
C THR A 52 -33.61 -14.70 13.08
N LEU A 53 -32.42 -15.01 13.60
CA LEU A 53 -32.24 -15.95 14.70
C LEU A 53 -32.92 -15.46 15.98
N MET A 54 -32.76 -14.18 16.33
CA MET A 54 -33.41 -13.57 17.49
C MET A 54 -34.94 -13.60 17.36
N LYS A 55 -35.48 -13.23 16.18
CA LYS A 55 -36.92 -13.27 15.93
C LYS A 55 -37.48 -14.69 16.09
N ASN A 56 -36.80 -15.69 15.54
CA ASN A 56 -37.21 -17.08 15.64
C ASN A 56 -37.10 -17.63 17.07
N LEU A 57 -36.10 -17.19 17.84
CA LEU A 57 -35.96 -17.53 19.25
C LEU A 57 -37.12 -17.00 20.10
N HIS A 58 -37.52 -15.74 19.87
CA HIS A 58 -38.68 -15.15 20.57
C HIS A 58 -39.98 -15.87 20.23
N LEU A 59 -40.20 -16.21 18.95
CA LEU A 59 -41.36 -16.98 18.52
C LEU A 59 -41.39 -18.41 19.11
N PHE A 60 -40.21 -18.98 19.39
CA PHE A 60 -40.08 -20.29 20.04
C PHE A 60 -40.47 -20.23 21.51
N ALA A 61 -40.05 -19.17 22.20
CA ALA A 61 -40.42 -18.91 23.59
C ALA A 61 -41.94 -18.70 23.76
N ASP A 62 -42.61 -18.09 22.78
CA ASP A 62 -44.06 -17.86 22.78
C ASP A 62 -44.91 -19.09 22.38
N GLY A 63 -44.29 -20.23 22.08
CA GLY A 63 -44.99 -21.50 21.80
C GLY A 63 -45.78 -21.54 20.48
N LYS A 64 -45.58 -20.59 19.57
CA LYS A 64 -46.35 -20.42 18.31
C LYS A 64 -45.67 -21.00 17.06
N LEU A 65 -44.71 -21.92 17.20
CA LEU A 65 -43.89 -22.33 16.06
C LEU A 65 -44.39 -23.58 15.34
N ASP A 66 -44.61 -23.40 14.04
CA ASP A 66 -44.57 -24.47 13.06
C ASP A 66 -43.10 -24.84 12.80
N MET A 67 -42.73 -26.09 13.09
CA MET A 67 -41.37 -26.61 12.92
C MET A 67 -40.88 -26.51 11.46
N ASN A 68 -41.81 -26.58 10.50
CA ASN A 68 -41.49 -26.47 9.08
C ASN A 68 -41.08 -25.05 8.67
N ALA A 69 -41.64 -24.02 9.31
CA ALA A 69 -41.30 -22.63 9.05
C ALA A 69 -39.86 -22.31 9.47
N ILE A 70 -39.41 -22.84 10.61
CA ILE A 70 -38.04 -22.68 11.10
C ILE A 70 -37.04 -23.34 10.16
N ILE A 71 -37.35 -24.58 9.72
CA ILE A 71 -36.49 -25.35 8.82
C ILE A 71 -36.34 -24.62 7.48
N ASN A 72 -37.42 -24.03 6.96
CA ASN A 72 -37.38 -23.28 5.71
C ASN A 72 -36.57 -21.98 5.83
N GLU A 73 -36.76 -21.20 6.90
CA GLU A 73 -35.96 -19.98 7.14
C GLU A 73 -34.47 -20.30 7.37
N ARG A 74 -34.16 -21.37 8.11
CA ARG A 74 -32.78 -21.88 8.25
C ARG A 74 -32.18 -22.21 6.89
N ASN A 75 -32.89 -22.98 6.06
CA ASN A 75 -32.40 -23.36 4.73
C ASN A 75 -32.18 -22.15 3.82
N ARG A 76 -33.07 -21.15 3.89
CA ARG A 76 -32.91 -19.87 3.19
C ARG A 76 -31.66 -19.11 3.64
N LEU A 77 -31.41 -19.02 4.95
CA LEU A 77 -30.19 -18.40 5.48
C LEU A 77 -28.93 -19.14 5.03
N LEU A 78 -28.94 -20.47 5.10
CA LEU A 78 -27.81 -21.29 4.64
C LEU A 78 -27.54 -21.07 3.15
N PHE A 79 -28.58 -21.01 2.31
CA PHE A 79 -28.43 -20.76 0.88
C PHE A 79 -27.88 -19.36 0.60
N LEU A 80 -28.31 -18.34 1.34
CA LEU A 80 -27.78 -16.97 1.23
C LEU A 80 -26.30 -16.89 1.63
N ILE A 81 -25.90 -17.52 2.74
CA ILE A 81 -24.51 -17.59 3.19
C ILE A 81 -23.66 -18.33 2.16
N PHE A 82 -24.14 -19.48 1.69
CA PHE A 82 -23.43 -20.27 0.70
C PHE A 82 -23.26 -19.52 -0.62
N GLY A 83 -24.33 -18.88 -1.12
CA GLY A 83 -24.28 -18.05 -2.33
C GLY A 83 -23.29 -16.89 -2.20
N LEU A 84 -23.31 -16.16 -1.08
CA LEU A 84 -22.33 -15.10 -0.82
C LEU A 84 -20.90 -15.65 -0.68
N GLY A 85 -20.74 -16.85 -0.11
CA GLY A 85 -19.47 -17.56 -0.04
C GLY A 85 -18.88 -17.83 -1.44
N ILE A 86 -19.70 -18.32 -2.38
CA ILE A 86 -19.28 -18.54 -3.77
C ILE A 86 -18.88 -17.23 -4.44
N ILE A 87 -19.69 -16.17 -4.29
CA ILE A 87 -19.38 -14.85 -4.87
C ILE A 87 -18.06 -14.31 -4.29
N THR A 88 -17.86 -14.48 -2.99
CA THR A 88 -16.62 -14.08 -2.31
C THR A 88 -15.43 -14.89 -2.82
N TRP A 89 -15.60 -16.18 -3.04
CA TRP A 89 -14.55 -17.03 -3.63
C TRP A 89 -14.18 -16.58 -5.05
N ILE A 90 -15.17 -16.28 -5.90
CA ILE A 90 -14.95 -15.75 -7.25
C ILE A 90 -14.24 -14.40 -7.21
N THR A 91 -14.68 -13.48 -6.35
CA THR A 91 -14.05 -12.16 -6.23
C THR A 91 -12.64 -12.22 -5.62
N ASN A 92 -12.31 -13.25 -4.85
CA ASN A 92 -10.93 -13.50 -4.37
C ASN A 92 -9.95 -13.90 -5.49
N PHE A 93 -10.43 -14.13 -6.71
CA PHE A 93 -9.56 -14.25 -7.88
C PHE A 93 -8.99 -12.88 -8.32
N TYR A 94 -9.61 -11.77 -7.93
CA TYR A 94 -9.19 -10.42 -8.32
C TYR A 94 -7.74 -10.06 -7.89
N PRO A 95 -7.29 -10.32 -6.64
CA PRO A 95 -5.89 -10.17 -6.26
C PRO A 95 -4.88 -10.87 -7.16
N PHE A 96 -5.18 -12.09 -7.61
CA PHE A 96 -4.34 -12.83 -8.55
C PHE A 96 -4.21 -12.11 -9.89
N MET A 97 -5.34 -11.62 -10.43
CA MET A 97 -5.37 -10.85 -11.67
C MET A 97 -4.59 -9.53 -11.57
N ARG A 98 -4.68 -8.83 -10.43
CA ARG A 98 -3.85 -7.64 -10.16
C ARG A 98 -2.37 -7.98 -10.17
N GLY A 99 -1.98 -9.10 -9.56
CA GLY A 99 -0.59 -9.59 -9.55
C GLY A 99 -0.04 -9.79 -10.96
N ARG A 100 -0.82 -10.49 -11.80
CA ARG A 100 -0.50 -10.69 -13.22
C ARG A 100 -0.35 -9.36 -13.96
N MET A 101 -1.20 -8.39 -13.66
CA MET A 101 -1.17 -7.08 -14.31
C MET A 101 0.07 -6.27 -13.94
N ASN A 102 0.54 -6.33 -12.69
CA ASN A 102 1.80 -5.69 -12.31
C ASN A 102 2.96 -6.20 -13.18
N MET A 103 3.06 -7.52 -13.37
CA MET A 103 4.09 -8.14 -14.21
C MET A 103 3.98 -7.69 -15.67
N ASN A 104 2.77 -7.56 -16.20
CA ASN A 104 2.54 -7.07 -17.56
C ASN A 104 3.03 -5.62 -17.72
N PHE A 105 2.74 -4.74 -16.75
CA PHE A 105 3.24 -3.37 -16.75
C PHE A 105 4.77 -3.32 -16.66
N GLU A 106 5.37 -4.14 -15.80
CA GLU A 106 6.83 -4.25 -15.65
C GLU A 106 7.49 -4.69 -16.96
N MET A 107 7.03 -5.77 -17.58
CA MET A 107 7.55 -6.24 -18.86
C MET A 107 7.38 -5.18 -19.95
N SER A 108 6.22 -4.54 -20.02
CA SER A 108 5.94 -3.50 -20.99
C SER A 108 6.85 -2.28 -20.79
N LEU A 109 7.17 -1.91 -19.54
CA LEU A 109 8.03 -0.76 -19.23
C LEU A 109 9.48 -1.10 -19.56
N ARG A 110 9.96 -2.27 -19.13
CA ARG A 110 11.30 -2.73 -19.43
C ARG A 110 11.55 -2.82 -20.93
N LYS A 111 10.67 -3.47 -21.70
CA LYS A 111 10.82 -3.56 -23.17
C LYS A 111 10.92 -2.19 -23.83
N LYS A 112 10.06 -1.25 -23.43
CA LYS A 112 10.04 0.11 -23.97
C LYS A 112 11.31 0.89 -23.67
N TYR A 113 11.72 0.94 -22.41
CA TYR A 113 12.90 1.70 -22.01
C TYR A 113 14.19 1.06 -22.48
N PHE A 114 14.25 -0.28 -22.50
CA PHE A 114 15.37 -1.01 -23.07
C PHE A 114 15.57 -0.67 -24.55
N LYS A 115 14.51 -0.68 -25.36
CA LYS A 115 14.59 -0.25 -26.77
C LYS A 115 15.10 1.19 -26.91
N ILE A 116 14.57 2.12 -26.10
CA ILE A 116 15.00 3.53 -26.12
C ILE A 116 16.49 3.67 -25.78
N ILE A 117 17.01 2.85 -24.86
CA ILE A 117 18.42 2.86 -24.45
C ILE A 117 19.31 2.31 -25.58
N LEU A 118 18.90 1.24 -26.25
CA LEU A 118 19.64 0.66 -27.38
C LEU A 118 19.78 1.63 -28.56
N GLU A 119 18.82 2.54 -28.75
CA GLU A 119 18.84 3.56 -29.81
C GLU A 119 19.68 4.81 -29.43
N LYS A 120 20.31 4.86 -28.24
CA LYS A 120 21.12 6.01 -27.83
C LYS A 120 22.54 5.97 -28.39
N SER A 121 23.04 7.16 -28.74
CA SER A 121 24.42 7.32 -29.20
C SER A 121 25.43 7.20 -28.06
N TYR A 122 26.69 6.95 -28.41
CA TYR A 122 27.81 6.87 -27.46
C TYR A 122 27.89 8.06 -26.49
N ARG A 123 27.55 9.29 -26.94
CA ARG A 123 27.52 10.49 -26.09
C ARG A 123 26.59 10.35 -24.88
N PHE A 124 25.54 9.55 -24.98
CA PHE A 124 24.65 9.26 -23.85
C PHE A 124 25.38 8.46 -22.77
N PHE A 125 26.13 7.42 -23.16
CA PHE A 125 26.86 6.54 -22.25
C PHE A 125 28.12 7.21 -21.66
N LEU A 126 28.66 8.24 -22.31
CA LEU A 126 29.66 9.12 -21.70
C LEU A 126 29.09 9.99 -20.57
N LYS A 127 27.80 10.35 -20.65
CA LYS A 127 27.14 11.22 -19.67
C LYS A 127 26.49 10.46 -18.51
N PHE A 128 26.02 9.24 -18.76
CA PHE A 128 25.31 8.43 -17.78
C PHE A 128 26.02 7.09 -17.58
N ARG A 129 26.36 6.78 -16.32
CA ARG A 129 27.04 5.53 -15.96
C ARG A 129 26.17 4.33 -16.31
N THR A 130 26.75 3.29 -16.91
CA THR A 130 26.04 2.06 -17.29
C THR A 130 25.38 1.37 -16.10
N GLY A 131 26.02 1.39 -14.93
CA GLY A 131 25.46 0.88 -13.66
C GLY A 131 24.14 1.57 -13.31
N ASP A 132 24.11 2.91 -13.29
CA ASP A 132 22.90 3.68 -12.99
C ASP A 132 21.75 3.37 -13.97
N ILE A 133 22.07 3.16 -15.25
CA ILE A 133 21.09 2.80 -16.27
C ILE A 133 20.51 1.41 -15.97
N ALA A 134 21.37 0.44 -15.64
CA ALA A 134 20.97 -0.92 -15.31
C ALA A 134 20.06 -0.94 -14.08
N THR A 135 20.47 -0.26 -12.99
CA THR A 135 19.69 -0.14 -11.75
C THR A 135 18.32 0.49 -12.00
N ARG A 136 18.23 1.56 -12.81
CA ARG A 136 16.92 2.15 -13.14
C ARG A 136 16.02 1.21 -13.94
N LEU A 137 16.59 0.35 -14.79
CA LEU A 137 15.82 -0.61 -15.58
C LEU A 137 15.34 -1.80 -14.73
N THR A 138 16.12 -2.21 -13.72
CA THR A 138 15.84 -3.37 -12.88
C THR A 138 15.06 -3.01 -11.62
N GLU A 139 15.42 -1.94 -10.92
CA GLU A 139 14.87 -1.52 -9.62
C GLU A 139 13.71 -0.53 -9.77
N ASP A 140 13.89 0.60 -10.47
CA ASP A 140 12.81 1.62 -10.56
C ASP A 140 11.56 1.06 -11.27
N LEU A 141 11.73 0.13 -12.20
CA LEU A 141 10.63 -0.50 -12.94
C LEU A 141 10.12 -1.79 -12.30
N LYS A 142 10.68 -2.24 -11.18
CA LYS A 142 10.32 -3.52 -10.57
C LYS A 142 8.90 -3.49 -10.01
N THR A 143 8.27 -4.66 -9.97
CA THR A 143 7.02 -4.84 -9.22
C THR A 143 7.30 -5.07 -7.73
N ASN A 144 8.30 -5.90 -7.40
CA ASN A 144 8.62 -6.28 -6.03
C ASN A 144 10.14 -6.23 -5.77
N PRO A 145 10.65 -5.37 -4.87
CA PRO A 145 9.93 -4.36 -4.08
C PRO A 145 9.22 -3.28 -4.94
N PRO A 146 8.28 -2.50 -4.35
CA PRO A 146 7.41 -1.58 -5.09
C PRO A 146 8.16 -0.50 -5.88
N GLY A 147 8.21 -0.66 -7.21
CA GLY A 147 8.65 0.37 -8.14
C GLY A 147 7.49 1.01 -8.90
N ILE A 148 7.81 1.69 -10.01
CA ILE A 148 6.83 2.40 -10.86
C ILE A 148 5.77 1.45 -11.41
N SER A 149 6.14 0.21 -11.77
CA SER A 149 5.20 -0.78 -12.31
C SER A 149 4.17 -1.23 -11.29
N TRP A 150 4.59 -1.43 -10.04
CA TRP A 150 3.69 -1.74 -8.93
C TRP A 150 2.75 -0.57 -8.65
N PHE A 151 3.28 0.66 -8.60
CA PHE A 151 2.49 1.85 -8.34
C PHE A 151 1.39 2.05 -9.39
N LEU A 152 1.74 1.88 -10.67
CA LEU A 152 0.82 1.97 -11.81
C LEU A 152 -0.36 1.01 -11.72
N CYS A 153 -0.24 -0.10 -11.00
CA CYS A 153 -1.31 -1.07 -10.86
C CYS A 153 -1.74 -1.18 -9.39
N SER A 154 -1.03 -1.96 -8.58
CA SER A 154 -1.42 -2.20 -7.19
C SER A 154 -1.52 -0.93 -6.35
N GLY A 155 -0.61 0.03 -6.51
CA GLY A 155 -0.66 1.29 -5.76
C GLY A 155 -1.96 2.05 -5.98
N ILE A 156 -2.27 2.39 -7.24
CA ILE A 156 -3.48 3.12 -7.62
C ILE A 156 -4.75 2.32 -7.29
N PHE A 157 -4.80 1.04 -7.65
CA PHE A 157 -6.01 0.23 -7.45
C PHE A 157 -6.28 -0.07 -5.97
N ARG A 158 -5.27 -0.13 -5.10
CA ARG A 158 -5.48 -0.20 -3.65
C ARG A 158 -6.05 1.11 -3.09
N ALA A 159 -5.61 2.25 -3.59
CA ALA A 159 -6.20 3.54 -3.20
C ALA A 159 -7.67 3.63 -3.63
N VAL A 160 -7.99 3.23 -4.87
CA VAL A 160 -9.38 3.12 -5.35
C VAL A 160 -10.20 2.16 -4.50
N ASN A 161 -9.69 0.95 -4.23
CA ASN A 161 -10.36 -0.03 -3.36
C ASN A 161 -10.64 0.55 -1.96
N SER A 162 -9.66 1.17 -1.32
CA SER A 162 -9.81 1.77 0.02
C SER A 162 -10.86 2.88 0.01
N THR A 163 -10.90 3.68 -1.06
CA THR A 163 -11.89 4.75 -1.25
C THR A 163 -13.30 4.16 -1.42
N CYS A 164 -13.45 3.11 -2.23
CA CYS A 164 -14.71 2.39 -2.39
C CYS A 164 -15.18 1.76 -1.07
N VAL A 165 -14.28 1.17 -0.28
CA VAL A 165 -14.61 0.61 1.05
C VAL A 165 -15.19 1.70 1.93
N ILE A 166 -14.49 2.84 2.07
CA ILE A 166 -14.97 3.97 2.88
C ILE A 166 -16.35 4.42 2.41
N ILE A 167 -16.54 4.61 1.11
CA ILE A 167 -17.82 5.07 0.54
C ILE A 167 -18.93 4.04 0.81
N PHE A 168 -18.72 2.76 0.51
CA PHE A 168 -19.74 1.73 0.69
C PHE A 168 -20.08 1.48 2.16
N CYS A 169 -19.08 1.53 3.05
CA CYS A 169 -19.30 1.44 4.48
C CYS A 169 -20.13 2.62 4.98
N LEU A 170 -19.76 3.87 4.64
CA LEU A 170 -20.51 5.05 5.05
C LEU A 170 -21.96 4.98 4.54
N ILE A 171 -22.15 4.69 3.25
CA ILE A 171 -23.47 4.53 2.65
C ILE A 171 -24.29 3.49 3.42
N SER A 172 -23.73 2.30 3.67
CA SER A 172 -24.42 1.24 4.40
C SER A 172 -24.77 1.64 5.85
N MET A 173 -23.87 2.34 6.54
CA MET A 173 -24.11 2.81 7.91
C MET A 173 -25.23 3.85 7.97
N PHE A 174 -25.21 4.84 7.07
CA PHE A 174 -26.24 5.88 7.01
C PHE A 174 -27.62 5.32 6.62
N PHE A 175 -27.67 4.33 5.73
CA PHE A 175 -28.90 3.62 5.38
C PHE A 175 -29.49 2.83 6.55
N LEU A 176 -28.64 2.21 7.39
CA LEU A 176 -29.09 1.45 8.55
C LEU A 176 -29.61 2.36 9.66
N ASN A 177 -28.79 3.32 10.12
CA ASN A 177 -29.16 4.27 11.15
C ASN A 177 -28.19 5.46 11.14
N TRP A 178 -28.67 6.62 10.69
CA TRP A 178 -27.86 7.83 10.59
C TRP A 178 -27.35 8.36 11.94
N LYS A 179 -28.06 8.14 13.05
CA LYS A 179 -27.64 8.58 14.39
C LYS A 179 -26.45 7.77 14.89
N LEU A 180 -26.52 6.44 14.75
CA LEU A 180 -25.41 5.55 15.08
C LEU A 180 -24.21 5.79 14.17
N ALA A 181 -24.45 6.02 12.87
CA ALA A 181 -23.39 6.34 11.92
C ALA A 181 -22.61 7.59 12.36
N LEU A 182 -23.28 8.70 12.67
CA LEU A 182 -22.60 9.92 13.16
C LEU A 182 -21.80 9.66 14.43
N LEU A 183 -22.36 8.91 15.38
CA LEU A 183 -21.67 8.57 16.62
C LEU A 183 -20.40 7.73 16.37
N SER A 184 -20.43 6.84 15.38
CA SER A 184 -19.26 6.04 14.95
C SER A 184 -18.18 6.85 14.22
N ILE A 185 -18.50 7.98 13.61
CA ILE A 185 -17.51 8.82 12.90
C ILE A 185 -16.75 9.72 13.90
N ILE A 186 -17.28 9.98 15.10
CA ILE A 186 -16.61 10.84 16.11
C ILE A 186 -15.20 10.32 16.47
N PRO A 187 -14.99 9.03 16.83
CA PRO A 187 -13.65 8.51 17.10
C PRO A 187 -12.70 8.61 15.90
N LEU A 188 -13.22 8.46 14.67
CA LEU A 188 -12.42 8.54 13.45
C LEU A 188 -11.81 9.93 13.25
N HIS A 189 -12.57 11.00 13.53
CA HIS A 189 -12.04 12.37 13.46
C HIS A 189 -10.93 12.61 14.49
N LEU A 190 -11.11 12.11 15.71
CA LEU A 190 -10.09 12.22 16.76
C LEU A 190 -8.80 11.50 16.35
N MET A 191 -8.92 10.30 15.79
CA MET A 191 -7.77 9.55 15.27
C MET A 191 -7.08 10.28 14.12
N MET A 192 -7.82 10.84 13.16
CA MET A 192 -7.22 11.64 12.08
C MET A 192 -6.44 12.85 12.61
N LEU A 193 -6.97 13.56 13.61
CA LEU A 193 -6.26 14.70 14.21
C LEU A 193 -4.96 14.29 14.90
N LEU A 194 -4.96 13.16 15.62
CA LEU A 194 -3.75 12.60 16.22
C LEU A 194 -2.74 12.18 15.15
N PHE A 195 -3.22 11.55 14.07
CA PHE A 195 -2.39 11.08 12.96
C PHE A 195 -1.64 12.25 12.33
N PHE A 196 -2.33 13.32 11.91
CA PHE A 196 -1.68 14.47 11.26
C PHE A 196 -0.69 15.20 12.17
N LYS A 197 -0.94 15.24 13.48
CA LYS A 197 0.00 15.81 14.46
C LYS A 197 1.28 14.99 14.58
N LEU A 198 1.17 13.66 14.51
CA LEU A 198 2.29 12.74 14.67
C LEU A 198 3.06 12.51 13.36
N GLU A 199 2.39 12.56 12.20
CA GLU A 199 2.98 12.37 10.88
C GLU A 199 4.19 13.27 10.64
N SER A 200 4.06 14.58 10.93
CA SER A 200 5.17 15.53 10.75
C SER A 200 6.39 15.22 11.63
N LYS A 201 6.17 14.67 12.83
CA LYS A 201 7.24 14.25 13.74
C LYS A 201 7.93 13.00 13.22
N VAL A 202 7.15 12.04 12.74
CA VAL A 202 7.64 10.81 12.11
C VAL A 202 8.50 11.17 10.89
N GLU A 203 7.98 11.97 9.96
CA GLU A 203 8.70 12.38 8.74
C GLU A 203 10.03 13.06 9.06
N LYS A 204 10.03 14.01 10.02
CA LYS A 204 11.26 14.70 10.45
C LYS A 204 12.30 13.73 10.98
N ARG A 205 11.89 12.73 11.77
CA ARG A 205 12.79 11.76 12.40
C ARG A 205 13.34 10.75 11.39
N PHE A 206 12.51 10.32 10.44
CA PHE A 206 12.97 9.55 9.28
C PHE A 206 13.96 10.32 8.42
N SER A 207 13.73 11.62 8.20
CA SER A 207 14.67 12.48 7.48
C SER A 207 16.02 12.59 8.20
N LEU A 208 16.01 12.78 9.53
CA LEU A 208 17.23 12.79 10.34
C LEU A 208 17.96 11.45 10.30
N ARG A 209 17.23 10.33 10.39
CA ARG A 209 17.80 8.99 10.26
C ARG A 209 18.46 8.80 8.91
N GLN A 210 17.79 9.16 7.82
CA GLN A 210 18.34 9.06 6.48
C GLN A 210 19.61 9.89 6.33
N LYS A 211 19.65 11.09 6.92
CA LYS A 211 20.83 11.95 6.92
C LYS A 211 22.00 11.30 7.68
N ALA A 212 21.77 10.77 8.88
CA ALA A 212 22.82 10.09 9.66
C ALA A 212 23.35 8.82 8.96
N VAL A 213 22.47 8.06 8.31
CA VAL A 213 22.86 6.90 7.49
C VAL A 213 23.74 7.34 6.31
N SER A 214 23.35 8.39 5.59
CA SER A 214 24.16 8.94 4.49
C SER A 214 25.52 9.42 4.98
N GLU A 215 25.59 10.22 6.05
CA GLU A 215 26.87 10.71 6.60
C GLU A 215 27.81 9.56 7.01
N THR A 216 27.27 8.48 7.60
CA THR A 216 28.05 7.29 7.95
C THR A 216 28.58 6.57 6.71
N ASN A 217 27.74 6.43 5.68
CA ASN A 217 28.11 5.76 4.43
C ASN A 217 29.11 6.58 3.61
N ASP A 218 28.94 7.90 3.52
CA ASP A 218 29.85 8.81 2.82
C ASP A 218 31.23 8.78 3.48
N PHE A 219 31.29 8.69 4.82
CA PHE A 219 32.54 8.48 5.55
C PHE A 219 33.21 7.15 5.17
N LEU A 220 32.45 6.04 5.21
CA LEU A 220 32.99 4.72 4.83
C LEU A 220 33.48 4.69 3.38
N GLU A 221 32.73 5.29 2.45
CA GLU A 221 33.13 5.41 1.05
C GLU A 221 34.44 6.20 0.92
N SER A 222 34.60 7.29 1.67
CA SER A 222 35.83 8.08 1.70
C SER A 222 37.03 7.28 2.23
N VAL A 223 36.85 6.53 3.32
CA VAL A 223 37.89 5.68 3.91
C VAL A 223 38.27 4.53 2.96
N TYR A 224 37.30 3.87 2.34
CA TYR A 224 37.59 2.77 1.40
C TYR A 224 38.24 3.26 0.10
N SER A 225 37.80 4.39 -0.43
CA SER A 225 38.42 5.02 -1.61
C SER A 225 39.86 5.45 -1.31
N GLY A 226 40.12 5.91 -0.08
CA GLY A 226 41.42 6.36 0.41
C GLY A 226 42.22 5.29 1.16
N ILE A 227 41.88 4.01 1.08
CA ILE A 227 42.40 2.97 1.99
C ILE A 227 43.93 2.85 1.96
N GLN A 228 44.55 3.11 0.80
CA GLN A 228 46.00 3.11 0.67
C GLN A 228 46.66 4.22 1.49
N ILE A 229 46.06 5.42 1.52
CA ILE A 229 46.52 6.57 2.32
C ILE A 229 46.36 6.26 3.81
N VAL A 230 45.20 5.73 4.20
CA VAL A 230 44.94 5.36 5.60
C VAL A 230 45.99 4.36 6.09
N LYS A 231 46.33 3.35 5.28
CA LYS A 231 47.36 2.36 5.60
C LYS A 231 48.77 2.93 5.58
N SER A 232 49.12 3.80 4.63
CA SER A 232 50.47 4.37 4.53
C SER A 232 50.82 5.28 5.72
N PHE A 233 49.83 5.96 6.28
CA PHE A 233 49.99 6.80 7.47
C PHE A 233 49.69 6.06 8.80
N ASN A 234 49.41 4.75 8.74
CA ASN A 234 49.03 3.93 9.91
C ASN A 234 47.88 4.56 10.74
N ALA A 235 46.92 5.19 10.04
CA ALA A 235 45.83 5.97 10.63
C ALA A 235 44.55 5.16 10.84
N GLN A 236 44.61 3.82 10.84
CA GLN A 236 43.43 2.95 10.94
C GLN A 236 42.66 3.19 12.23
N ARG A 237 43.36 3.18 13.38
CA ARG A 237 42.74 3.43 14.70
C ARG A 237 42.06 4.79 14.77
N PHE A 238 42.70 5.82 14.21
CA PHE A 238 42.13 7.16 14.15
C PHE A 238 40.83 7.21 13.34
N GLN A 239 40.77 6.52 12.19
CA GLN A 239 39.54 6.41 11.41
C GLN A 239 38.46 5.57 12.10
N GLU A 240 38.85 4.52 12.84
CA GLU A 240 37.93 3.71 13.66
C GLU A 240 37.29 4.54 14.77
N ASP A 241 38.04 5.42 15.44
CA ASP A 241 37.50 6.30 16.48
C ASP A 241 36.47 7.30 15.91
N ILE A 242 36.77 7.92 14.76
CA ILE A 242 35.82 8.80 14.06
C ILE A 242 34.57 8.02 13.62
N PHE A 243 34.76 6.80 13.12
CA PHE A 243 33.65 5.93 12.74
C PHE A 243 32.76 5.59 13.93
N ALA A 244 33.35 5.26 15.08
CA ALA A 244 32.62 4.96 16.30
C ALA A 244 31.78 6.15 16.77
N GLU A 245 32.30 7.38 16.69
CA GLU A 245 31.54 8.59 17.02
C GLU A 245 30.34 8.79 16.06
N SER A 246 30.56 8.60 14.76
CA SER A 246 29.50 8.66 13.74
C SER A 246 28.43 7.60 13.96
N LEU A 247 28.84 6.37 14.30
CA LEU A 247 27.95 5.25 14.58
C LEU A 247 27.10 5.51 15.82
N GLU A 248 27.65 6.11 16.87
CA GLU A 248 26.90 6.45 18.09
C GLU A 248 25.86 7.54 17.81
N LYS A 249 26.17 8.54 16.97
CA LYS A 249 25.18 9.52 16.49
C LYS A 249 24.06 8.83 15.71
N ARG A 250 24.40 7.95 14.77
CA ARG A 250 23.42 7.19 13.99
C ARG A 250 22.54 6.31 14.88
N LYS A 251 23.12 5.60 15.85
CA LYS A 251 22.40 4.74 16.79
C LYS A 251 21.34 5.51 17.59
N LYS A 252 21.68 6.69 18.12
CA LYS A 252 20.71 7.55 18.83
C LYS A 252 19.52 7.91 17.95
N VAL A 253 19.76 8.30 16.70
CA VAL A 253 18.69 8.66 15.76
C VAL A 253 17.87 7.43 15.35
N GLU A 254 18.48 6.25 15.20
CA GLU A 254 17.74 5.01 14.94
C GLU A 254 16.84 4.63 16.11
N ILE A 255 17.32 4.73 17.36
CA ILE A 255 16.50 4.49 18.56
C ILE A 255 15.33 5.49 18.65
N ASP A 256 15.56 6.76 18.34
CA ASP A 256 14.50 7.78 18.30
C ASP A 256 13.39 7.42 17.30
N VAL A 257 13.77 6.91 16.11
CA VAL A 257 12.81 6.47 15.09
C VAL A 257 12.04 5.24 15.58
N VAL A 258 12.71 4.22 16.11
CA VAL A 258 12.07 2.99 16.62
C VAL A 258 11.10 3.33 17.76
N THR A 259 11.45 4.28 18.62
CA THR A 259 10.58 4.70 19.73
C THR A 259 9.31 5.36 19.21
N ILE A 260 9.44 6.24 18.22
CA ILE A 260 8.29 6.92 17.60
C ILE A 260 7.44 5.95 16.78
N GLU A 261 8.06 5.02 16.07
CA GLU A 261 7.37 3.97 15.31
C GLU A 261 6.61 3.03 16.26
N GLY A 262 7.22 2.66 17.39
CA GLY A 262 6.57 1.89 18.45
C GLY A 262 5.38 2.64 19.07
N MET A 263 5.53 3.93 19.37
CA MET A 263 4.39 4.76 19.79
C MET A 263 3.30 4.80 18.72
N PHE A 264 3.67 5.03 17.46
CA PHE A 264 2.73 5.12 16.35
C PHE A 264 1.91 3.82 16.20
N HIS A 265 2.55 2.65 16.25
CA HIS A 265 1.88 1.35 16.19
C HIS A 265 0.95 1.04 17.38
N ILE A 266 1.21 1.63 18.55
CA ILE A 266 0.31 1.46 19.70
C ILE A 266 -0.96 2.30 19.54
N TYR A 267 -0.84 3.49 18.91
CA TYR A 267 -1.96 4.43 18.77
C TYR A 267 -2.76 4.26 17.46
N PHE A 268 -2.20 3.63 16.41
CA PHE A 268 -2.81 3.45 15.08
C PHE A 268 -2.66 2.04 14.55
#